data_AF-A0A7S6Z0W0-F1
#
_entry.id   AF-A0A7S6Z0W0-F1
#
_cell.length_a   1.000
_cell.length_b   1.000
_cell.length_c   1.000
_cell.angle_alpha   90.00
_cell.angle_beta   90.00
_cell.angle_gamma   90.00
#
_symmetry.space_group_name_H-M   'P 1'
#
loop_
_entity.id
_entity.type
_entity.pdbx_description
1 polymer ?
#
loop_
_entity_poly.entity_id
_entity_poly.type
_entity_poly.pdbx_seq_one_letter_code
_entity_poly.pdbx_strand_id
1 'polypeptide(L)'
;MSRLRKAVWIACAVLSWGSYATGMLLLYVISDNPYRWVEDIDPQTSADAFASNGDARIVTIGILVLLLLTQGTHALCTSRRRVRGICVGLMALACLAWMWWN
;
A
#
# COMPACT_ATOMS: atom_id res chain seq x y z
N MET A 1 -28.97 -3.96 -15.46
CA MET A 1 -27.61 -4.55 -15.44
C MET A 1 -27.74 -6.06 -15.29
N SER A 2 -27.01 -6.86 -16.07
CA SER A 2 -26.99 -8.32 -15.87
C SER A 2 -26.40 -8.68 -14.51
N ARG A 3 -26.87 -9.77 -13.89
CA ARG A 3 -26.38 -10.25 -12.58
C ARG A 3 -24.87 -10.46 -12.59
N LEU A 4 -24.33 -10.93 -13.72
CA LEU A 4 -22.89 -11.12 -13.95
C LEU A 4 -22.11 -9.80 -13.83
N ARG A 5 -22.56 -8.72 -14.48
CA ARG A 5 -21.90 -7.41 -14.38
C ARG A 5 -21.89 -6.89 -12.95
N LYS A 6 -22.99 -7.07 -12.21
CA LYS A 6 -23.07 -6.65 -10.81
C LYS A 6 -22.07 -7.42 -9.94
N ALA A 7 -21.94 -8.74 -10.14
CA ALA A 7 -20.97 -9.56 -9.42
C ALA A 7 -19.52 -9.15 -9.70
N VAL A 8 -19.18 -8.90 -10.97
CA VAL A 8 -17.84 -8.43 -11.37
C VAL A 8 -17.51 -7.09 -10.72
N TRP A 9 -18.45 -6.13 -10.71
CA TRP A 9 -18.26 -4.84 -10.05
C TRP A 9 -18.00 -4.96 -8.54
N ILE A 10 -18.72 -5.86 -7.86
CA ILE A 10 -18.53 -6.12 -6.43
C ILE A 10 -17.15 -6.75 -6.20
N ALA A 11 -16.77 -7.74 -7.01
CA ALA A 11 -15.46 -8.38 -6.92
C ALA A 11 -14.31 -7.38 -7.13
N CYS A 12 -14.41 -6.50 -8.14
CA CYS A 12 -13.42 -5.45 -8.38
C CYS A 12 -13.35 -4.45 -7.22
N ALA A 13 -14.49 -4.09 -6.62
CA ALA A 13 -14.49 -3.22 -5.45
C ALA A 13 -13.78 -3.91 -4.26
N VAL A 14 -14.16 -5.15 -3.93
CA VAL A 14 -13.54 -5.91 -2.84
C VAL A 14 -12.03 -6.07 -3.05
N LEU A 15 -11.61 -6.39 -4.27
CA LEU A 15 -10.19 -6.48 -4.62
C LEU A 15 -9.47 -5.15 -4.45
N SER A 16 -10.06 -4.03 -4.89
CA SER A 16 -9.46 -2.70 -4.76
C SER A 16 -9.30 -2.25 -3.31
N TRP A 17 -10.31 -2.49 -2.47
CA TRP A 17 -10.22 -2.16 -1.03
C TRP A 17 -9.27 -3.10 -0.30
N GLY A 18 -9.32 -4.40 -0.61
CA GLY A 18 -8.45 -5.41 -0.02
C GLY A 18 -6.98 -5.18 -0.35
N SER A 19 -6.66 -4.92 -1.63
CA SER A 19 -5.29 -4.63 -2.06
C SER A 19 -4.75 -3.34 -1.44
N TYR A 20 -5.62 -2.35 -1.19
CA TYR A 20 -5.21 -1.14 -0.48
C TYR A 20 -4.84 -1.41 0.98
N ALA A 21 -5.69 -2.14 1.72
CA ALA A 21 -5.41 -2.51 3.10
C ALA A 21 -4.11 -3.32 3.20
N THR A 22 -3.94 -4.33 2.34
CA THR A 22 -2.72 -5.14 2.28
C THR A 22 -1.49 -4.31 1.91
N GLY A 23 -1.59 -3.40 0.93
CA GLY A 23 -0.45 -2.56 0.54
C GLY A 23 -0.05 -1.56 1.62
N MET A 24 -1.01 -1.00 2.37
CA MET A 24 -0.71 -0.15 3.53
C MET A 24 -0.04 -0.93 4.66
N LEU A 25 -0.47 -2.16 4.91
CA LEU A 25 0.18 -3.05 5.88
C LEU A 25 1.62 -3.36 5.48
N LEU A 26 1.85 -3.65 4.19
CA LEU A 26 3.20 -3.89 3.67
C LEU A 26 4.08 -2.63 3.76
N LEU A 27 3.55 -1.46 3.44
CA LEU A 27 4.26 -0.19 3.64
C LEU A 27 4.68 0.00 5.10
N TYR A 28 3.77 -0.25 6.04
CA TYR A 28 4.06 -0.13 7.46
C TYR A 28 5.17 -1.06 7.93
N VAL A 29 5.06 -2.35 7.59
CA VAL A 29 6.03 -3.38 8.03
C VAL A 29 7.42 -3.13 7.46
N ILE A 30 7.52 -2.64 6.23
CA ILE A 30 8.82 -2.44 5.56
C ILE A 30 9.43 -1.07 5.93
N SER A 31 8.64 -0.04 6.19
CA SER A 31 9.14 1.30 6.52
C SER A 31 9.74 1.42 7.92
N ASP A 32 9.13 0.84 8.96
CA ASP A 32 9.48 1.19 10.35
C ASP A 32 10.89 0.71 10.75
N ASN A 33 11.28 -0.50 10.36
CA ASN A 33 12.66 -1.02 10.38
C ASN A 33 12.67 -2.48 9.84
N PRO A 34 13.15 -2.74 8.62
CA PRO A 34 13.09 -4.08 8.01
C PRO A 34 13.87 -5.16 8.78
N TYR A 35 14.70 -4.77 9.77
CA TYR A 35 15.56 -5.66 10.55
C TYR A 35 15.28 -5.66 12.06
N ARG A 36 14.20 -5.01 12.52
CA ARG A 36 13.87 -4.95 13.95
C ARG A 36 13.73 -6.33 14.61
N TRP A 37 13.24 -7.31 13.84
CA TRP A 37 13.12 -8.71 14.27
C TRP A 37 14.48 -9.45 14.33
N VAL A 38 15.48 -8.97 13.58
CA VAL A 38 16.86 -9.50 13.62
C VAL A 38 17.59 -8.96 14.84
N GLU A 39 17.39 -7.67 15.17
CA GLU A 39 17.92 -7.05 16.39
C GLU A 39 17.47 -7.77 17.68
N ASP A 40 16.26 -8.34 17.69
CA ASP A 40 15.72 -9.10 18.83
C ASP A 40 16.30 -10.52 18.96
N ILE A 41 16.82 -11.12 17.88
CA ILE A 41 17.27 -12.53 17.83
C ILE A 41 18.80 -12.65 17.92
N ASP A 42 19.55 -11.73 17.34
CA ASP A 42 21.01 -11.74 17.40
C ASP A 42 21.60 -10.31 17.37
N PRO A 43 21.90 -9.72 18.54
CA PRO A 43 22.42 -8.35 18.63
C PRO A 43 23.87 -8.20 18.12
N GLN A 44 24.54 -9.29 17.71
CA GLN A 44 25.91 -9.26 17.20
C GLN A 44 26.02 -9.30 15.68
N THR A 45 24.96 -9.65 14.96
CA THR A 45 24.90 -9.47 13.50
C THR A 45 24.53 -8.02 13.22
N SER A 46 25.55 -7.19 13.03
CA SER A 46 25.38 -5.77 12.73
C SER A 46 24.43 -5.59 11.53
N ALA A 47 23.42 -4.74 11.72
CA ALA A 47 22.51 -4.23 10.69
C ALA A 47 23.25 -3.68 9.44
N ASP A 48 24.57 -3.45 9.53
CA ASP A 48 25.48 -3.12 8.45
C ASP A 48 25.62 -4.22 7.37
N ALA A 49 25.38 -5.50 7.68
CA ALA A 49 25.46 -6.59 6.69
C ALA A 49 24.25 -6.65 5.74
N PHE A 50 23.12 -6.04 6.13
CA PHE A 50 21.92 -5.92 5.30
C PHE A 50 21.72 -4.51 4.73
N ALA A 51 22.77 -3.67 4.80
CA ALA A 51 22.76 -2.29 4.32
C ALA A 51 22.64 -2.20 2.79
N SER A 52 21.42 -2.38 2.29
CA SER A 52 20.90 -1.57 1.20
C SER A 52 19.56 -0.99 1.64
N ASN A 53 19.61 0.06 2.48
CA ASN A 53 18.46 0.97 2.67
C ASN A 53 17.84 1.43 1.33
N GLY A 54 18.61 1.35 0.23
CA GLY A 54 18.13 1.51 -1.14
C GLY A 54 17.07 0.49 -1.57
N ASP A 55 17.21 -0.80 -1.26
CA ASP A 55 16.30 -1.84 -1.74
C ASP A 55 14.96 -1.79 -1.02
N ALA A 56 14.97 -1.62 0.30
CA ALA A 56 13.75 -1.44 1.09
C ALA A 56 12.97 -0.17 0.67
N ARG A 57 13.68 0.92 0.37
CA ARG A 57 13.10 2.17 -0.13
C ARG A 57 12.55 2.06 -1.55
N ILE A 58 13.19 1.29 -2.43
CA ILE A 58 12.68 1.02 -3.78
C ILE A 58 11.40 0.18 -3.71
N VAL A 59 11.39 -0.88 -2.90
CA VAL A 59 10.23 -1.77 -2.73
C VAL A 59 9.02 -1.00 -2.24
N THR A 60 9.20 -0.19 -1.20
CA THR A 60 8.14 0.61 -0.62
C THR A 60 7.66 1.74 -1.52
N ILE A 61 8.53 2.43 -2.27
CA ILE A 61 8.10 3.34 -3.34
C ILE A 61 7.27 2.59 -4.39
N GLY A 62 7.67 1.36 -4.74
CA GLY A 62 6.91 0.49 -5.65
C GLY A 62 5.51 0.19 -5.12
N ILE A 63 5.40 -0.18 -3.83
CA ILE A 63 4.11 -0.44 -3.17
C ILE A 63 3.25 0.83 -3.14
N LEU A 64 3.83 1.99 -2.81
CA LEU A 64 3.14 3.27 -2.81
C LEU A 64 2.57 3.59 -4.19
N VAL A 65 3.38 3.47 -5.26
CA VAL A 65 2.91 3.66 -6.64
C VAL A 65 1.77 2.71 -6.97
N LEU A 66 1.86 1.43 -6.57
CA LEU A 66 0.80 0.44 -6.80
C LEU A 66 -0.51 0.83 -6.11
N LEU A 67 -0.44 1.31 -4.87
CA LEU A 67 -1.60 1.82 -4.11
C LEU A 67 -2.25 3.01 -4.81
N LEU A 68 -1.44 3.97 -5.27
CA LEU A 68 -1.91 5.16 -5.96
C LEU A 68 -2.57 4.80 -7.30
N LEU A 69 -1.97 3.90 -8.08
CA LEU A 69 -2.54 3.44 -9.35
C LEU A 69 -3.86 2.68 -9.14
N THR A 70 -3.94 1.83 -8.12
CA THR A 70 -5.14 1.05 -7.83
C THR A 70 -6.30 1.93 -7.37
N GLN A 71 -6.04 2.92 -6.51
CA GLN A 71 -7.07 3.87 -6.10
C GLN A 71 -7.40 4.89 -7.18
N GLY A 72 -6.43 5.31 -8.00
CA GLY A 72 -6.64 6.20 -9.14
C GLY A 72 -7.52 5.57 -10.21
N THR A 73 -7.25 4.32 -10.59
CA THR A 73 -8.10 3.56 -11.51
C THR A 73 -9.51 3.36 -10.96
N HIS A 74 -9.66 3.02 -9.68
CA HIS A 74 -10.98 2.90 -9.04
C HIS A 74 -11.74 4.24 -9.03
N ALA A 75 -11.06 5.36 -8.76
CA ALA A 75 -11.63 6.70 -8.81
C ALA A 75 -12.10 7.09 -10.23
N LEU A 76 -11.32 6.74 -11.26
CA LEU A 76 -11.68 7.00 -12.65
C LEU A 76 -12.89 6.15 -13.09
N CYS A 77 -12.91 4.87 -12.74
CA CYS A 77 -13.96 3.94 -13.13
C CYS A 77 -15.29 4.17 -12.38
N THR A 78 -15.27 4.75 -11.19
CA THR A 78 -16.50 5.01 -10.43
C THR A 78 -17.18 6.32 -10.85
N SER A 79 -18.50 6.30 -11.01
CA SER A 79 -19.31 7.52 -11.28
C SER A 79 -19.76 8.22 -9.99
N ARG A 80 -19.58 7.58 -8.83
CA ARG A 80 -20.05 8.09 -7.54
C ARG A 80 -19.04 9.09 -6.97
N ARG A 81 -19.40 10.38 -6.94
CA ARG A 81 -18.56 11.46 -6.37
C ARG A 81 -18.04 11.14 -4.96
N ARG A 82 -18.86 10.53 -4.10
CA ARG A 82 -18.43 10.11 -2.75
C ARG A 82 -17.29 9.08 -2.79
N VAL A 83 -17.39 8.07 -3.65
CA VAL A 83 -16.36 7.03 -3.78
C VAL A 83 -15.07 7.62 -4.34
N ARG A 84 -15.17 8.54 -5.32
CA ARG A 84 -14.01 9.29 -5.82
C ARG A 84 -13.30 10.05 -4.70
N GLY A 85 -14.04 10.76 -3.85
CA GLY A 85 -13.48 11.48 -2.72
C GLY A 85 -12.76 10.55 -1.73
N ILE A 86 -13.33 9.38 -1.44
CA ILE A 86 -12.68 8.38 -0.58
C ILE A 86 -11.38 7.88 -1.22
N CYS A 87 -11.38 7.54 -2.51
CA CYS A 87 -10.18 7.07 -3.20
C CYS A 87 -9.06 8.13 -3.16
N VAL A 88 -9.39 9.41 -3.42
CA VAL A 88 -8.43 10.52 -3.31
C VAL A 88 -7.92 10.67 -1.88
N GLY A 89 -8.80 10.57 -0.87
CA GLY A 89 -8.41 10.60 0.53
C GLY A 89 -7.46 9.45 0.90
N LEU A 90 -7.70 8.25 0.40
CA LEU A 90 -6.82 7.09 0.58
C LEU A 90 -5.46 7.28 -0.11
N MET A 91 -5.43 7.89 -1.29
CA MET A 91 -4.17 8.24 -1.95
C MET A 91 -3.36 9.23 -1.11
N ALA A 92 -4.01 10.29 -0.60
CA ALA A 92 -3.37 11.26 0.29
C ALA A 92 -2.89 10.61 1.59
N LEU A 93 -3.69 9.73 2.19
CA LEU A 93 -3.33 8.99 3.40
C LEU A 93 -2.09 8.12 3.16
N ALA A 94 -2.01 7.40 2.04
CA ALA A 94 -0.85 6.58 1.71
C ALA A 94 0.42 7.42 1.57
N CYS A 95 0.33 8.59 0.92
CA CYS A 95 1.46 9.51 0.82
C CYS A 95 1.88 10.08 2.19
N LEU A 96 0.91 10.45 3.04
CA LEU A 96 1.18 10.94 4.40
C LEU A 96 1.82 9.86 5.27
N ALA A 97 1.31 8.62 5.21
CA ALA A 97 1.85 7.50 5.94
C ALA A 97 3.29 7.19 5.50
N TRP A 98 3.54 7.23 4.19
CA TRP A 98 4.87 7.08 3.63
C TRP A 98 5.85 8.15 4.14
N MET A 99 5.46 9.44 4.13
CA MET A 99 6.29 10.53 4.67
C MET A 99 6.50 10.47 6.18
N TRP A 100 5.62 9.78 6.90
CA TRP A 100 5.76 9.63 8.35
C TRP A 100 6.64 8.44 8.72
N TRP A 101 6.55 7.35 7.97
CA TRP A 101 7.28 6.12 8.26
C TRP A 101 8.66 6.02 7.60
N ASN A 102 8.99 6.90 6.65
CA ASN A 102 10.27 6.92 5.93
C ASN A 102 10.83 8.34 5.84
#